data_AF-A0A7V5XE46-F1
#
_entry.id   AF-A0A7V5XE46-F1
#
_cell.length_a   1.000
_cell.length_b   1.000
_cell.length_c   1.000
_cell.angle_alpha   90.00
_cell.angle_beta   90.00
_cell.angle_gamma   90.00
#
_symmetry.space_group_name_H-M   'P 1'
#
loop_
_entity.id
_entity.type
_entity.pdbx_description
1 polymer ?
#
loop_
_entity_poly.entity_id
_entity_poly.type
_entity_poly.pdbx_seq_one_letter_code
_entity_poly.pdbx_strand_id
1 'polypeptide(L)'
;YRDRLSLAPLRRREPDLGSLDADAEAGEPLPALDAGPAEPAEATPPLVAAEKVIALRLIASKRPGFPGEKLILALRDAGLRHGRFGIFHYHPGDDDRVVQFSVASLVEPGSFDLTRLRESSYPGISLFMALPDAAGGIDAFDKMLEVARSLAIRLDGQLLDEQGSALSVQRQRYMREEALQYLHQLEAQAGERA
;
A
#
# COMPACT_ATOMS: atom_id res chain seq x y z
N TYR A 1 -2.02 54.09 24.12
CA TYR A 1 -0.73 53.80 24.78
C TYR A 1 -1.06 52.83 25.92
N ARG A 2 -1.12 51.52 25.66
CA ARG A 2 -0.03 50.53 25.69
C ARG A 2 0.28 50.11 27.13
N ASP A 3 -0.45 49.10 27.63
CA ASP A 3 -0.03 48.35 28.82
C ASP A 3 0.67 47.06 28.38
N ARG A 4 2.00 47.07 28.49
CA ARG A 4 2.88 45.89 28.46
C ARG A 4 3.23 45.58 29.90
N LEU A 5 2.71 44.48 30.45
CA LEU A 5 3.24 43.89 31.68
C LEU A 5 4.52 43.14 31.36
N SER A 6 5.58 43.48 32.11
CA SER A 6 6.95 43.00 31.96
C SER A 6 7.54 42.68 33.34
N LEU A 7 7.97 41.42 33.49
CA LEU A 7 9.08 40.87 34.30
C LEU A 7 9.00 40.65 35.84
N ALA A 8 9.04 39.35 36.18
CA ALA A 8 9.99 38.64 37.09
C ALA A 8 9.90 38.82 38.63
N PRO A 9 10.57 37.98 39.47
CA PRO A 9 11.12 36.61 39.31
C PRO A 9 10.63 35.60 40.39
N LEU A 10 10.83 34.30 40.15
CA LEU A 10 10.54 33.21 41.10
C LEU A 10 11.65 33.10 42.17
N ARG A 11 11.25 33.03 43.46
CA ARG A 11 12.13 32.85 44.62
C ARG A 11 12.62 31.40 44.75
N ARG A 12 13.92 31.26 45.04
CA ARG A 12 14.60 30.03 45.48
C ARG A 12 14.36 29.78 46.97
N ARG A 13 14.15 28.53 47.38
CA ARG A 13 14.42 28.05 48.75
C ARG A 13 14.79 26.57 48.72
N GLU A 14 15.96 26.25 49.26
CA GLU A 14 16.57 24.92 49.36
C GLU A 14 15.94 24.11 50.52
N PRO A 15 16.13 22.78 50.55
CA PRO A 15 16.45 22.16 51.82
C PRO A 15 17.65 21.20 51.77
N ASP A 16 18.27 21.16 52.95
CA ASP A 16 19.52 20.58 53.40
C ASP A 16 19.47 19.05 53.58
N LEU A 17 20.64 18.42 53.54
CA LEU A 17 20.89 16.98 53.67
C LEU A 17 21.12 16.62 55.15
N GLY A 18 20.46 15.56 55.64
CA GLY A 18 20.72 14.98 56.96
C GLY A 18 20.36 13.50 57.02
N SER A 19 21.39 12.68 57.24
CA SER A 19 21.50 11.22 57.32
C SER A 19 20.58 10.52 58.34
N LEU A 20 20.34 9.20 58.17
CA LEU A 20 20.86 8.09 59.01
C LEU A 20 20.26 6.71 58.60
N ASP A 21 21.18 5.78 58.31
CA ASP A 21 21.26 4.34 58.62
C ASP A 21 20.18 3.30 58.21
N ALA A 22 20.66 2.35 57.37
CA ALA A 22 20.76 0.89 57.55
C ALA A 22 19.53 -0.05 57.52
N ASP A 23 19.82 -1.23 56.94
CA ASP A 23 19.07 -2.50 56.89
C ASP A 23 17.84 -2.55 55.96
N ALA A 24 17.51 -3.60 55.22
CA ALA A 24 18.13 -4.83 54.74
C ALA A 24 17.04 -5.48 53.84
N GLU A 25 17.47 -6.40 52.96
CA GLU A 25 16.68 -7.52 52.40
C GLU A 25 15.92 -7.39 51.06
N ALA A 26 16.16 -8.47 50.30
CA ALA A 26 15.33 -9.14 49.33
C ALA A 26 15.07 -8.46 47.97
N GLY A 27 15.84 -8.92 46.98
CA GLY A 27 15.45 -8.83 45.58
C GLY A 27 14.23 -9.71 45.30
N GLU A 28 13.25 -9.12 44.62
CA GLU A 28 12.21 -9.83 43.89
C GLU A 28 12.17 -9.24 42.47
N PRO A 29 12.39 -10.05 41.42
CA PRO A 29 12.26 -9.58 40.04
C PRO A 29 10.76 -9.44 39.69
N LEU A 30 10.37 -8.25 39.23
CA LEU A 30 9.04 -8.01 38.66
C LEU A 30 8.86 -8.78 37.34
N PRO A 31 7.63 -9.24 37.05
CA PRO A 31 7.37 -10.37 36.15
C PRO A 31 7.60 -10.06 34.67
N ALA A 32 8.07 -11.10 33.98
CA ALA A 32 8.17 -11.17 32.53
C ALA A 32 6.83 -10.77 31.88
N LEU A 33 6.88 -9.78 31.00
CA LEU A 33 5.79 -9.50 30.08
C LEU A 33 5.68 -10.70 29.15
N ASP A 34 4.60 -11.43 29.35
CA ASP A 34 4.11 -12.53 28.53
C ASP A 34 4.08 -12.09 27.07
N ALA A 35 5.12 -12.48 26.32
CA ALA A 35 5.14 -12.43 24.87
C ALA A 35 4.20 -13.53 24.39
N GLY A 36 2.91 -13.20 24.37
CA GLY A 36 1.89 -14.03 23.74
C GLY A 36 2.35 -14.44 22.34
N PRO A 37 2.14 -15.70 21.92
CA PRO A 37 2.58 -16.17 20.62
C PRO A 37 2.02 -15.27 19.53
N ALA A 38 2.93 -14.66 18.75
CA ALA A 38 2.57 -13.92 17.56
C ALA A 38 1.66 -14.79 16.69
N GLU A 39 0.47 -14.28 16.40
CA GLU A 39 -0.46 -14.90 15.47
C GLU A 39 0.27 -15.18 14.15
N PRO A 40 0.13 -16.39 13.58
CA PRO A 40 0.84 -16.75 12.36
C PRO A 40 0.38 -15.82 11.24
N ALA A 41 1.33 -15.10 10.65
CA ALA A 41 1.15 -14.39 9.40
C ALA A 41 0.59 -15.38 8.36
N GLU A 42 -0.71 -15.28 8.07
CA GLU A 42 -1.38 -16.17 7.14
C GLU A 42 -0.93 -15.87 5.70
N ALA A 43 -0.25 -16.87 5.15
CA ALA A 43 -0.17 -17.22 3.74
C ALA A 43 0.41 -16.17 2.78
N THR A 44 1.73 -15.98 2.86
CA THR A 44 2.51 -15.81 1.64
C THR A 44 2.27 -17.05 0.76
N PRO A 45 1.77 -16.92 -0.49
CA PRO A 45 1.71 -18.06 -1.39
C PRO A 45 3.10 -18.68 -1.56
N PRO A 46 3.19 -19.99 -1.87
CA PRO A 46 4.45 -20.71 -1.93
C PRO A 46 5.43 -20.01 -2.88
N LEU A 47 6.70 -19.96 -2.47
CA LEU A 47 7.81 -19.37 -3.25
C LEU A 47 7.99 -20.14 -4.57
N VAL A 48 7.29 -19.71 -5.60
CA VAL A 48 7.52 -20.09 -7.00
C VAL A 48 8.24 -18.92 -7.66
N ALA A 49 9.45 -19.15 -8.19
CA ALA A 49 10.23 -18.24 -9.04
C ALA A 49 10.10 -16.72 -8.74
N ALA A 50 10.81 -16.22 -7.72
CA ALA A 50 11.12 -14.80 -7.46
C ALA A 50 10.12 -13.76 -8.02
N GLU A 51 8.84 -13.81 -7.66
CA GLU A 51 7.80 -12.92 -8.19
C GLU A 51 8.15 -11.43 -7.93
N LYS A 52 8.38 -10.63 -8.99
CA LYS A 52 8.49 -9.16 -8.84
C LYS A 52 7.09 -8.57 -8.94
N VAL A 53 6.64 -7.94 -7.86
CA VAL A 53 5.37 -7.20 -7.85
C VAL A 53 5.62 -5.75 -8.22
N ILE A 54 4.87 -5.24 -9.18
CA ILE A 54 4.84 -3.81 -9.53
C ILE A 54 3.50 -3.27 -9.08
N ALA A 55 3.51 -2.17 -8.32
CA ALA A 55 2.29 -1.55 -7.80
C ALA A 55 2.25 -0.03 -8.06
N LEU A 56 1.06 0.45 -8.41
CA LEU A 56 0.70 1.86 -8.48
C LEU A 56 -0.47 2.11 -7.55
N ARG A 57 -0.47 3.26 -6.84
CA ARG A 57 -1.61 3.65 -6.02
C ARG A 57 -2.33 4.83 -6.64
N LEU A 58 -3.65 4.81 -6.56
CA LEU A 58 -4.50 5.94 -6.90
C LEU A 58 -5.24 6.39 -5.64
N ILE A 59 -4.93 7.60 -5.17
CA ILE A 59 -5.51 8.19 -3.95
C ILE A 59 -6.49 9.30 -4.32
N ALA A 60 -7.60 9.38 -3.59
CA ALA A 60 -8.56 10.46 -3.75
C ALA A 60 -7.96 11.80 -3.30
N SER A 61 -8.10 12.85 -4.12
CA SER A 61 -7.58 14.18 -3.77
C SER A 61 -8.38 14.87 -2.66
N LYS A 62 -9.59 14.37 -2.36
CA LYS A 62 -10.54 14.97 -1.41
C LYS A 62 -11.13 13.92 -0.48
N ARG A 63 -11.45 14.32 0.75
CA ARG A 63 -12.27 13.51 1.67
C ARG A 63 -13.74 13.54 1.24
N PRO A 64 -14.52 12.47 1.47
CA PRO A 64 -14.18 11.24 2.20
C PRO A 64 -13.47 10.16 1.38
N GLY A 65 -13.17 10.40 0.10
CA GLY A 65 -12.61 9.41 -0.82
C GLY A 65 -13.41 9.34 -2.12
N PHE A 66 -13.17 8.28 -2.90
CA PHE A 66 -13.98 7.97 -4.08
C PHE A 66 -15.33 7.36 -3.65
N PRO A 67 -16.47 7.92 -4.09
CA PRO A 67 -17.77 7.28 -3.88
C PRO A 67 -17.78 5.89 -4.52
N GLY A 68 -18.27 4.88 -3.79
CA GLY A 68 -18.23 3.47 -4.22
C GLY A 68 -18.85 3.26 -5.60
N GLU A 69 -20.06 3.75 -5.85
CA GLU A 69 -20.71 3.66 -7.15
C GLU A 69 -19.87 4.27 -8.29
N LYS A 70 -19.25 5.44 -8.04
CA LYS A 70 -18.40 6.12 -9.04
C LYS A 70 -17.11 5.35 -9.33
N LEU A 71 -16.48 4.80 -8.29
CA LEU A 71 -15.26 4.02 -8.41
C LEU A 71 -15.50 2.72 -9.19
N ILE A 72 -16.52 1.95 -8.80
CA ILE A 72 -16.84 0.67 -9.45
C ILE A 72 -17.23 0.88 -10.91
N LEU A 73 -18.01 1.92 -11.22
CA LEU A 73 -18.36 2.25 -12.60
C LEU A 73 -17.10 2.61 -13.41
N ALA A 74 -16.19 3.39 -12.84
CA ALA A 74 -14.93 3.74 -13.50
C ALA A 74 -14.04 2.50 -13.77
N LEU A 75 -13.97 1.55 -12.83
CA LEU A 75 -13.23 0.30 -13.00
C LEU A 75 -13.83 -0.57 -14.10
N ARG A 76 -15.17 -0.72 -14.13
CA ARG A 76 -15.86 -1.50 -15.18
C ARG A 76 -15.68 -0.90 -16.56
N ASP A 77 -15.82 0.41 -16.68
CA ASP A 77 -15.63 1.12 -17.96
C ASP A 77 -14.18 1.09 -18.45
N ALA A 78 -13.21 0.93 -17.53
CA ALA A 78 -11.82 0.69 -17.87
C ALA A 78 -11.54 -0.79 -18.27
N GLY A 79 -12.58 -1.63 -18.34
CA GLY A 79 -12.50 -3.02 -18.76
C GLY A 79 -12.15 -4.00 -17.63
N LEU A 80 -12.15 -3.58 -16.37
CA LEU A 80 -11.88 -4.49 -15.27
C LEU A 80 -13.13 -5.26 -14.84
N ARG A 81 -12.93 -6.54 -14.52
CA ARG A 81 -13.97 -7.45 -14.07
C ARG A 81 -13.76 -7.80 -12.60
N HIS A 82 -14.83 -7.75 -11.81
CA HIS A 82 -14.77 -8.17 -10.41
C HIS A 82 -14.73 -9.70 -10.32
N GLY A 83 -13.83 -10.25 -9.50
CA GLY A 83 -13.61 -11.69 -9.48
C GLY A 83 -13.06 -12.21 -8.15
N ARG A 84 -12.04 -13.05 -8.26
CA ARG A 84 -11.43 -13.76 -7.12
C ARG A 84 -10.96 -12.76 -6.06
N PHE A 85 -11.01 -13.16 -4.80
CA PHE A 85 -10.61 -12.33 -3.65
C PHE A 85 -11.45 -11.04 -3.46
N GLY A 86 -12.55 -10.87 -4.19
CA GLY A 86 -13.39 -9.68 -4.10
C GLY A 86 -12.71 -8.42 -4.66
N ILE A 87 -11.76 -8.60 -5.58
CA ILE A 87 -11.03 -7.50 -6.23
C ILE A 87 -11.33 -7.47 -7.74
N PHE A 88 -10.80 -6.46 -8.43
CA PHE A 88 -10.95 -6.30 -9.86
C PHE A 88 -9.72 -6.83 -10.60
N HIS A 89 -9.94 -7.43 -11.77
CA HIS A 89 -8.89 -7.98 -12.62
C HIS A 89 -9.05 -7.43 -14.03
N TYR A 90 -7.92 -7.13 -14.66
CA TYR A 90 -7.87 -6.85 -16.08
C TYR A 90 -7.40 -8.10 -16.83
N HIS A 91 -8.18 -8.48 -17.83
CA HIS A 91 -7.95 -9.65 -18.66
C HIS A 91 -7.68 -9.22 -20.11
N PRO A 92 -6.73 -9.84 -20.81
CA PRO A 92 -6.54 -9.58 -22.23
C PRO A 92 -7.66 -10.27 -23.03
N GLY A 93 -8.59 -9.47 -23.57
CA GLY A 93 -9.71 -9.98 -24.36
C GLY A 93 -10.79 -10.67 -23.53
N ASP A 94 -11.39 -11.72 -24.09
CA ASP A 94 -12.51 -12.44 -23.48
C ASP A 94 -12.10 -13.63 -22.59
N ASP A 95 -10.80 -13.95 -22.48
CA ASP A 95 -10.34 -15.05 -21.61
C ASP A 95 -10.18 -14.60 -20.15
N ASP A 96 -11.15 -14.99 -19.32
CA ASP A 96 -11.17 -14.76 -17.87
C ASP A 96 -10.08 -15.51 -17.09
N ARG A 97 -9.34 -16.43 -17.72
CA ARG A 97 -8.28 -17.18 -17.02
C ARG A 97 -6.98 -16.41 -16.94
N VAL A 98 -6.77 -15.46 -17.84
CA VAL A 98 -5.51 -14.75 -17.99
C VAL A 98 -5.64 -13.37 -17.37
N VAL A 99 -4.87 -13.08 -16.32
CA VAL A 99 -4.88 -11.78 -15.65
C VAL A 99 -3.58 -11.04 -15.98
N GLN A 100 -3.69 -9.80 -16.43
CA GLN A 100 -2.51 -8.93 -16.62
C GLN A 100 -2.17 -8.16 -15.35
N PHE A 101 -3.19 -7.59 -14.72
CA PHE A 101 -3.05 -6.85 -13.47
C PHE A 101 -4.36 -6.88 -12.69
N SER A 102 -4.27 -6.59 -11.40
CA SER A 102 -5.39 -6.57 -10.47
C SER A 102 -5.49 -5.23 -9.77
N VAL A 103 -6.68 -4.92 -9.26
CA VAL A 103 -6.99 -3.68 -8.56
C VAL A 103 -7.71 -4.00 -7.27
N ALA A 104 -7.12 -3.61 -6.15
CA ALA A 104 -7.65 -3.78 -4.80
C ALA A 104 -7.92 -2.43 -4.14
N SER A 105 -8.82 -2.42 -3.16
CA SER A 105 -9.01 -1.30 -2.23
C SER A 105 -7.76 -1.13 -1.36
N LEU A 106 -7.45 0.11 -0.97
CA LEU A 106 -6.44 0.38 0.07
C LEU A 106 -7.00 0.26 1.50
N VAL A 107 -8.29 0.00 1.63
CA VAL A 107 -8.95 -0.27 2.92
C VAL A 107 -8.95 -1.78 3.13
N GLU A 108 -8.49 -2.23 4.28
CA GLU A 108 -8.54 -3.64 4.68
C GLU A 108 -9.98 -4.17 4.67
N PRO A 109 -10.24 -5.36 4.11
CA PRO A 109 -9.25 -6.38 3.70
C PRO A 109 -8.71 -6.23 2.27
N GLY A 110 -9.03 -5.15 1.55
CA GLY A 110 -8.62 -4.90 0.17
C GLY A 110 -9.67 -5.27 -0.89
N SER A 111 -10.77 -5.89 -0.48
CA SER A 111 -11.91 -6.23 -1.35
C SER A 111 -12.90 -5.07 -1.53
N PHE A 112 -13.79 -5.18 -2.52
CA PHE A 112 -14.89 -4.27 -2.75
C PHE A 112 -16.23 -4.89 -2.34
N ASP A 113 -16.97 -4.24 -1.44
CA ASP A 113 -18.34 -4.65 -1.12
C ASP A 113 -19.33 -4.08 -2.15
N LEU A 114 -19.68 -4.90 -3.14
CA LEU A 114 -20.63 -4.53 -4.19
C LEU A 114 -22.08 -4.43 -3.70
N THR A 115 -22.39 -4.88 -2.48
CA THR A 115 -23.75 -4.81 -1.93
C THR A 115 -24.03 -3.47 -1.25
N ARG A 116 -22.98 -2.74 -0.82
CA ARG A 116 -23.08 -1.48 -0.06
C ARG A 116 -22.40 -0.30 -0.74
N LEU A 117 -22.43 -0.25 -2.07
CA LEU A 117 -21.74 0.78 -2.86
C LEU A 117 -22.17 2.23 -2.58
N ARG A 118 -23.43 2.45 -2.23
CA ARG A 118 -23.97 3.79 -1.92
C ARG A 118 -23.44 4.39 -0.63
N GLU A 119 -23.11 3.52 0.32
CA GLU A 119 -22.60 3.90 1.64
C GLU A 119 -21.07 3.84 1.69
N SER A 120 -20.45 3.21 0.69
CA SER A 120 -19.01 3.01 0.62
C SER A 120 -18.27 4.24 0.08
N SER A 121 -17.14 4.55 0.72
CA SER A 121 -16.15 5.51 0.23
C SER A 121 -14.77 4.89 0.35
N TYR A 122 -13.99 4.99 -0.72
CA TYR A 122 -12.65 4.40 -0.80
C TYR A 122 -11.59 5.50 -0.84
N PRO A 123 -10.66 5.59 0.13
CA PRO A 123 -9.59 6.59 0.14
C PRO A 123 -8.63 6.41 -1.05
N GLY A 124 -8.51 5.19 -1.57
CA GLY A 124 -7.77 4.90 -2.77
C GLY A 124 -7.79 3.43 -3.14
N ILE A 125 -7.12 3.12 -4.25
CA ILE A 125 -6.97 1.77 -4.79
C ILE A 125 -5.49 1.50 -5.11
N SER A 126 -5.12 0.22 -5.09
CA SER A 126 -3.82 -0.27 -5.55
C SER A 126 -4.02 -1.05 -6.84
N LEU A 127 -3.33 -0.66 -7.91
CA LEU A 127 -3.20 -1.45 -9.13
C LEU A 127 -1.87 -2.19 -9.07
N PHE A 128 -1.87 -3.51 -9.29
CA PHE A 128 -0.66 -4.31 -9.16
C PHE A 128 -0.62 -5.48 -10.14
N MET A 129 0.59 -5.88 -10.51
CA MET A 129 0.88 -7.04 -11.35
C MET A 129 2.07 -7.80 -10.78
N ALA A 130 2.08 -9.12 -10.94
CA ALA A 130 3.22 -9.97 -10.61
C ALA A 130 3.91 -10.41 -11.90
N LEU A 131 5.23 -10.26 -11.99
CA LEU A 131 6.04 -10.78 -13.07
C LEU A 131 6.71 -12.09 -12.61
N PRO A 132 6.81 -13.11 -13.48
CA PRO A 132 6.45 -13.12 -14.91
C PRO A 132 4.97 -13.44 -15.20
N ASP A 133 4.17 -13.76 -14.18
CA ASP A 133 2.81 -14.30 -14.32
C ASP A 133 1.82 -13.38 -15.06
N ALA A 134 2.08 -12.07 -15.09
CA ALA A 134 1.30 -11.13 -15.88
C ALA A 134 1.44 -11.41 -17.38
N ALA A 135 0.39 -11.96 -17.97
CA ALA A 135 0.36 -12.25 -19.39
C ALA A 135 0.54 -10.97 -20.22
N GLY A 136 1.48 -11.01 -21.17
CA GLY A 136 1.85 -9.87 -21.99
C GLY A 136 3.08 -9.10 -21.50
N GLY A 137 3.71 -9.52 -20.39
CA GLY A 137 5.01 -8.99 -19.97
C GLY A 137 5.02 -7.47 -19.82
N ILE A 138 5.82 -6.78 -20.62
CA ILE A 138 5.90 -5.31 -20.57
C ILE A 138 4.62 -4.61 -21.04
N ASP A 139 3.86 -5.22 -21.95
CA ASP A 139 2.62 -4.65 -22.45
C ASP A 139 1.55 -4.58 -21.34
N ALA A 140 1.59 -5.52 -20.39
CA ALA A 140 0.72 -5.51 -19.21
C ALA A 140 1.03 -4.31 -18.29
N PHE A 141 2.31 -3.93 -18.14
CA PHE A 141 2.70 -2.72 -17.42
C PHE A 141 2.21 -1.45 -18.12
N ASP A 142 2.42 -1.35 -19.44
CA ASP A 142 1.99 -0.20 -20.22
C ASP A 142 0.46 -0.05 -20.15
N LYS A 143 -0.28 -1.17 -20.21
CA LYS A 143 -1.73 -1.16 -20.05
C LYS A 143 -2.18 -0.77 -18.65
N MET A 144 -1.53 -1.30 -17.60
CA MET A 144 -1.80 -0.92 -16.22
C MET A 144 -1.61 0.58 -16.00
N LEU A 145 -0.54 1.16 -16.55
CA LEU A 145 -0.25 2.59 -16.44
C LEU A 145 -1.27 3.45 -17.21
N GLU A 146 -1.68 3.03 -18.41
CA GLU A 146 -2.74 3.67 -19.20
C GLU A 146 -4.05 3.74 -18.40
N VAL A 147 -4.47 2.59 -17.86
CA VAL A 147 -5.69 2.48 -17.04
C VAL A 147 -5.59 3.32 -15.77
N ALA A 148 -4.45 3.28 -15.07
CA ALA A 148 -4.23 4.09 -13.87
C ALA A 148 -4.38 5.59 -14.15
N ARG A 149 -3.82 6.08 -15.27
CA ARG A 149 -3.95 7.49 -15.70
C ARG A 149 -5.38 7.86 -16.04
N SER A 150 -6.10 6.99 -16.77
CA SER A 150 -7.50 7.21 -17.12
C SER A 150 -8.37 7.32 -15.86
N LEU A 151 -8.20 6.40 -14.91
CA LEU A 151 -8.90 6.41 -13.62
C LEU A 151 -8.59 7.68 -12.81
N ALA A 152 -7.32 8.11 -12.78
CA ALA A 152 -6.91 9.31 -12.06
C ALA A 152 -7.65 10.56 -12.55
N ILE A 153 -7.74 10.74 -13.87
CA ILE A 153 -8.48 11.85 -14.48
C ILE A 153 -9.98 11.75 -14.15
N ARG A 154 -10.57 10.57 -14.34
CA ARG A 154 -12.01 10.36 -14.17
C ARG A 154 -12.49 10.51 -12.73
N LEU A 155 -11.64 10.12 -11.77
CA LEU A 155 -11.98 10.08 -10.35
C LEU A 155 -11.46 11.30 -9.57
N ASP A 156 -10.75 12.23 -10.21
CA ASP A 156 -10.08 13.37 -9.53
C ASP A 156 -9.07 12.88 -8.48
N GLY A 157 -8.22 11.93 -8.88
CA GLY A 157 -7.25 11.26 -8.00
C GLY A 157 -5.80 11.48 -8.39
N GLN A 158 -4.91 11.23 -7.44
CA GLN A 158 -3.47 11.36 -7.59
C GLN A 158 -2.81 9.97 -7.70
N LEU A 159 -1.98 9.80 -8.73
CA LEU A 159 -1.15 8.61 -8.88
C LEU A 159 0.13 8.69 -8.05
N LEU A 160 0.38 7.62 -7.33
CA LEU A 160 1.57 7.42 -6.52
C LEU A 160 2.25 6.10 -6.91
N ASP A 161 3.53 5.98 -6.62
CA ASP A 161 4.24 4.71 -6.68
C ASP A 161 3.97 3.82 -5.45
N GLU A 162 4.59 2.65 -5.44
CA GLU A 162 4.53 1.66 -4.34
C GLU A 162 5.08 2.19 -3.00
N GLN A 163 5.83 3.32 -2.99
CA GLN A 163 6.28 3.99 -1.77
C GLN A 163 5.36 5.15 -1.35
N GLY A 164 4.33 5.46 -2.14
CA GLY A 164 3.42 6.58 -1.87
C GLY A 164 3.97 7.93 -2.34
N SER A 165 5.04 7.94 -3.13
CA SER A 165 5.58 9.14 -3.75
C SER A 165 4.82 9.46 -5.03
N ALA A 166 4.71 10.76 -5.38
CA ALA A 166 4.01 11.18 -6.59
C ALA A 166 4.61 10.52 -7.84
N LEU A 167 3.74 9.95 -8.69
CA LEU A 167 4.16 9.20 -9.87
C LEU A 167 4.62 10.16 -11.00
N SER A 168 5.90 10.51 -10.97
CA SER A 168 6.53 11.33 -12.02
C SER A 168 6.78 10.55 -13.31
N VAL A 169 6.99 11.26 -14.42
CA VAL A 169 7.37 10.65 -15.71
C VAL A 169 8.69 9.88 -15.59
N GLN A 170 9.63 10.39 -14.79
CA GLN A 170 10.89 9.71 -14.52
C GLN A 170 10.67 8.40 -13.76
N ARG A 171 9.83 8.40 -12.72
CA ARG A 171 9.51 7.19 -11.95
C ARG A 171 8.81 6.15 -12.80
N GLN A 172 7.89 6.55 -13.68
CA GLN A 172 7.23 5.63 -14.62
C GLN A 172 8.21 4.95 -15.57
N ARG A 173 9.17 5.70 -16.13
CA ARG A 173 10.21 5.13 -17.01
C ARG A 173 11.08 4.15 -16.25
N TYR A 174 11.49 4.51 -15.04
CA TYR A 174 12.29 3.64 -14.19
C TYR A 174 11.55 2.33 -13.86
N MET A 175 10.29 2.39 -13.44
CA MET A 175 9.48 1.19 -13.17
C MET A 175 9.32 0.30 -14.41
N ARG A 176 9.18 0.91 -15.60
CA ARG A 176 9.13 0.19 -16.87
C ARG A 176 10.45 -0.51 -17.21
N GLU A 177 11.57 0.18 -17.00
CA GLU A 177 12.91 -0.38 -17.20
C GLU A 177 13.20 -1.53 -16.23
N GLU A 178 12.81 -1.38 -14.96
CA GLU A 178 12.91 -2.45 -13.96
C GLU A 178 12.10 -3.69 -14.37
N ALA A 179 10.89 -3.50 -14.90
CA ALA A 179 10.05 -4.58 -15.40
C ALA A 179 10.72 -5.31 -16.57
N LEU A 180 11.26 -4.56 -17.54
CA LEU A 180 12.00 -5.11 -18.68
C LEU A 180 13.26 -5.88 -18.25
N GLN A 181 14.05 -5.31 -17.35
CA GLN A 181 15.26 -5.96 -16.84
C GLN A 181 14.94 -7.26 -16.14
N TYR A 182 13.89 -7.28 -15.32
CA TYR A 182 13.44 -8.48 -14.64
C TYR A 182 13.01 -9.57 -15.64
N LEU A 183 12.25 -9.21 -16.68
CA LEU A 183 11.85 -10.15 -17.74
C LEU A 183 13.06 -10.71 -18.51
N HIS A 184 14.01 -9.87 -18.92
CA HIS A 184 15.24 -10.33 -19.60
C HIS A 184 16.10 -11.24 -18.72
N GLN A 185 16.19 -10.96 -17.41
CA GLN A 185 16.95 -11.80 -16.48
C GLN A 185 16.34 -13.21 -16.38
N LEU A 186 15.01 -13.31 -16.40
CA LEU A 186 14.32 -14.60 -16.41
C LEU A 186 14.60 -15.39 -17.69
N GLU A 187 14.60 -14.73 -18.86
CA GLU A 187 14.91 -15.36 -20.14
C GLU A 187 16.35 -15.89 -20.18
N ALA A 188 17.32 -15.09 -19.70
CA ALA A 188 18.72 -15.51 -19.62
C ALA A 188 18.91 -16.74 -18.70
N GLN A 189 18.26 -16.74 -17.53
CA GLN A 189 18.32 -17.86 -16.59
C GLN A 189 17.61 -19.12 -17.09
N ALA A 190 16.57 -18.97 -17.92
CA ALA A 190 15.89 -20.09 -18.56
C ALA A 190 16.75 -20.73 -19.66
N GLY A 191 17.47 -19.91 -20.43
CA GLY A 191 18.39 -20.38 -21.48
C GLY A 191 19.65 -21.07 -20.95
N GLU A 192 20.12 -20.74 -19.76
CA GLU A 192 21.26 -21.41 -19.11
C GLU A 192 20.92 -22.76 -18.46
N ARG A 193 19.62 -23.06 -18.29
CA ARG A 193 19.13 -24.31 -17.67
C ARG A 193 18.65 -25.36 -18.68
N ALA A 194 18.67 -25.05 -19.99
CA ALA A 194 18.26 -25.93 -21.08
C ALA A 194 19.48 -26.52 -21.83
#